data_AF-A0A554N3U9-F1
#
_entry.id   AF-A0A554N3U9-F1
#
_cell.length_a   1.000
_cell.length_b   1.000
_cell.length_c   1.000
_cell.angle_alpha   90.00
_cell.angle_beta   90.00
_cell.angle_gamma   90.00
#
_symmetry.space_group_name_H-M   'P 1'
#
loop_
_entity.id
_entity.type
_entity.pdbx_description
1 polymer ?
#
loop_
_entity_poly.entity_id
_entity_poly.type
_entity_poly.pdbx_seq_one_letter_code
_entity_poly.pdbx_strand_id
1 'polypeptide(L)'
;MSEVMTVEVLEGMIERSGLNVPADALTLLTELPPEQELFVDQFEAAEFERMVRDNYLVRSPNLVELLAPLHDLGNGPILFCQAEAGERIASFVVDAEHQVPLAATYLDRAPTQKTISVGALRHLLKELTTPAALKASAALLPQACEKDLRLSVQDASSIARTLWTKYNLAREKGVVVIGLEEFTTNLARLGSTEVRLCFVWLEDSLVTVALEKERDQVMGALFVTNFIGKPGER
;
A
#
# COMPACT_ATOMS: atom_id res chain seq x y z
N MET A 1 20.94 0.11 -21.59
CA MET A 1 20.12 -1.03 -21.16
C MET A 1 20.13 -0.99 -19.64
N SER A 2 19.02 -0.64 -18.99
CA SER A 2 18.92 -0.79 -17.54
C SER A 2 18.84 -2.29 -17.26
N GLU A 3 19.81 -2.80 -16.51
CA GLU A 3 19.77 -4.18 -16.02
C GLU A 3 18.54 -4.32 -15.12
N VAL A 4 17.71 -5.33 -15.38
CA VAL A 4 16.53 -5.60 -14.57
C VAL A 4 17.02 -6.13 -13.22
N MET A 5 16.61 -5.49 -12.12
CA MET A 5 16.92 -5.99 -10.78
C MET A 5 15.99 -7.16 -10.47
N THR A 6 16.56 -8.36 -10.42
CA THR A 6 15.85 -9.58 -9.97
C THR A 6 16.30 -9.98 -8.57
N VAL A 7 15.59 -10.96 -7.97
CA VAL A 7 15.99 -11.57 -6.70
C VAL A 7 17.42 -12.10 -6.78
N GLU A 8 17.77 -12.87 -7.81
CA GLU A 8 19.11 -13.46 -8.00
C GLU A 8 20.21 -12.38 -8.08
N VAL A 9 19.95 -11.28 -8.81
CA VAL A 9 20.89 -10.17 -8.94
C VAL A 9 21.14 -9.51 -7.59
N LEU A 10 20.07 -9.24 -6.83
CA LEU A 10 20.17 -8.61 -5.51
C LEU A 10 20.86 -9.53 -4.50
N GLU A 11 20.52 -10.82 -4.46
CA GLU A 11 21.18 -11.80 -3.59
C GLU A 11 22.69 -11.86 -3.87
N GLY A 12 23.08 -11.94 -5.14
CA GLY A 12 24.49 -11.91 -5.53
C GLY A 12 25.20 -10.61 -5.11
N MET A 13 24.51 -9.46 -5.15
CA MET A 13 25.05 -8.20 -4.64
C MET A 13 25.24 -8.22 -3.11
N ILE A 14 24.26 -8.75 -2.38
CA ILE A 14 24.31 -8.87 -0.91
C ILE A 14 25.50 -9.74 -0.49
N GLU A 15 25.65 -10.92 -1.09
CA GLU A 15 26.73 -11.86 -0.78
C GLU A 15 28.13 -11.24 -0.96
N ARG A 16 28.31 -10.40 -1.98
CA ARG A 16 29.59 -9.73 -2.25
C ARG A 16 29.85 -8.52 -1.37
N SER A 17 28.80 -7.86 -0.88
CA SER A 17 28.89 -6.60 -0.13
C SER A 17 29.23 -6.77 1.35
N GLY A 18 28.89 -7.92 1.94
CA GLY A 18 28.98 -8.10 3.40
C GLY A 18 27.96 -7.28 4.19
N LEU A 19 26.92 -6.73 3.53
CA LEU A 19 25.84 -6.01 4.18
C LEU A 19 25.14 -6.90 5.23
N ASN A 20 24.94 -6.37 6.43
CA ASN A 20 24.16 -7.05 7.46
C ASN A 20 22.65 -6.90 7.16
N VAL A 21 22.08 -7.89 6.48
CA VAL A 21 20.65 -7.90 6.11
C VAL A 21 19.82 -8.55 7.23
N PRO A 22 18.64 -7.99 7.59
CA PRO A 22 17.73 -8.65 8.53
C PRO A 22 17.40 -10.10 8.11
N ALA A 23 17.44 -11.04 9.06
CA ALA A 23 17.22 -12.46 8.77
C ALA A 23 15.88 -12.75 8.07
N ASP A 24 14.84 -11.99 8.41
CA ASP A 24 13.52 -12.12 7.80
C ASP A 24 13.50 -11.61 6.34
N ALA A 25 14.28 -10.58 6.02
CA ALA A 25 14.45 -10.11 4.64
C ALA A 25 15.18 -11.16 3.78
N LEU A 26 16.22 -11.82 4.32
CA LEU A 26 16.90 -12.92 3.63
C LEU A 26 15.95 -14.10 3.42
N THR A 27 15.18 -14.46 4.45
CA THR A 27 14.20 -15.54 4.37
C THR A 27 13.16 -15.25 3.29
N LEU A 28 12.67 -14.00 3.20
CA LEU A 28 11.75 -13.58 2.15
C LEU A 28 12.37 -13.73 0.76
N LEU A 29 13.61 -13.28 0.54
CA LEU A 29 14.28 -13.40 -0.75
C LEU A 29 14.41 -14.87 -1.19
N THR A 30 14.80 -15.76 -0.27
CA THR A 30 14.94 -17.19 -0.56
C THR A 30 13.61 -17.90 -0.90
N GLU A 31 12.48 -17.35 -0.45
CA GLU A 31 11.15 -17.89 -0.77
C GLU A 31 10.64 -17.43 -2.15
N LEU A 32 11.17 -16.35 -2.70
CA LEU A 32 10.77 -15.82 -3.99
C LEU A 32 11.50 -16.55 -5.14
N PRO A 33 10.90 -16.65 -6.34
CA PRO A 33 11.60 -17.14 -7.52
C PRO A 33 12.84 -16.27 -7.83
N PRO A 34 14.01 -16.86 -8.13
CA PRO A 34 15.24 -16.11 -8.42
C PRO A 34 15.10 -15.09 -9.57
N GLU A 35 14.28 -15.42 -10.57
CA GLU A 35 13.98 -14.59 -11.73
C GLU A 35 12.93 -13.50 -11.48
N GLN A 36 12.31 -13.48 -10.29
CA GLN A 36 11.28 -12.48 -9.99
C GLN A 36 11.87 -11.07 -10.00
N GLU A 37 11.26 -10.20 -10.79
CA GLU A 37 11.61 -8.78 -10.84
C GLU A 37 11.24 -8.09 -9.54
N LEU A 38 12.14 -7.24 -9.04
CA LEU A 38 11.89 -6.40 -7.89
C LEU A 38 11.24 -5.09 -8.32
N PHE A 39 10.46 -4.49 -7.42
CA PHE A 39 10.10 -3.09 -7.60
C PHE A 39 11.37 -2.24 -7.44
N VAL A 40 11.68 -1.40 -8.42
CA VAL A 40 12.85 -0.52 -8.40
C VAL A 40 12.44 0.89 -8.78
N ASP A 41 12.74 1.83 -7.90
CA ASP A 41 12.73 3.26 -8.22
C ASP A 41 14.14 3.85 -8.04
N GLN A 42 14.48 4.81 -8.88
CA GLN A 42 15.75 5.54 -8.80
C GLN A 42 15.53 6.92 -8.17
N PHE A 43 16.41 7.29 -7.25
CA PHE A 43 16.39 8.58 -6.56
C PHE A 43 17.79 9.18 -6.45
N GLU A 44 17.86 10.49 -6.21
CA GLU A 44 19.03 11.08 -5.55
C GLU A 44 18.96 10.77 -4.05
N ALA A 45 20.08 10.40 -3.42
CA ALA A 45 20.12 9.99 -2.02
C ALA A 45 19.52 11.04 -1.06
N ALA A 46 19.89 12.32 -1.21
CA ALA A 46 19.32 13.42 -0.43
C ALA A 46 17.80 13.63 -0.67
N GLU A 47 17.32 13.41 -1.89
CA GLU A 47 15.89 13.49 -2.20
C GLU A 47 15.12 12.37 -1.49
N PHE A 48 15.61 11.14 -1.60
CA PHE A 48 15.01 9.98 -0.94
C PHE A 48 15.01 10.15 0.57
N GLU A 49 16.12 10.59 1.17
CA GLU A 49 16.20 10.83 2.61
C GLU A 49 15.15 11.83 3.06
N ARG A 50 15.04 12.98 2.38
CA ARG A 50 14.03 14.00 2.68
C ARG A 50 12.62 13.46 2.52
N MET A 51 12.35 12.76 1.41
CA MET A 51 11.05 12.17 1.13
C MET A 51 10.62 11.23 2.26
N VAL A 52 11.49 10.31 2.69
CA VAL A 52 11.22 9.35 3.76
C VAL A 52 10.98 10.07 5.09
N ARG A 53 11.86 11.00 5.47
CA ARG A 53 11.76 11.77 6.73
C ARG A 53 10.45 12.54 6.82
N ASP A 54 10.08 13.24 5.76
CA ASP A 54 8.96 14.18 5.78
C ASP A 54 7.60 13.46 5.65
N ASN A 55 7.54 12.34 4.93
CA ASN A 55 6.25 11.76 4.51
C ASN A 55 6.00 10.33 5.00
N TYR A 56 7.04 9.56 5.32
CA TYR A 56 6.90 8.11 5.50
C TYR A 56 7.25 7.60 6.91
N LEU A 57 8.09 8.29 7.69
CA LEU A 57 8.53 7.77 9.00
C LEU A 57 7.39 7.51 10.00
N VAL A 58 6.32 8.30 9.94
CA VAL A 58 5.14 8.07 10.80
C VAL A 58 4.41 6.77 10.44
N ARG A 59 4.41 6.39 9.15
CA ARG A 59 3.65 5.24 8.62
C ARG A 59 4.49 3.97 8.51
N SER A 60 5.78 4.12 8.26
CA SER A 60 6.74 3.04 8.01
C SER A 60 8.05 3.35 8.76
N PRO A 61 8.04 3.23 10.11
CA PRO A 61 9.19 3.61 10.93
C PRO A 61 10.44 2.76 10.62
N ASN A 62 10.27 1.56 10.07
CA ASN A 62 11.35 0.68 9.65
C ASN A 62 12.23 1.30 8.54
N LEU A 63 11.70 2.24 7.76
CA LEU A 63 12.48 2.94 6.73
C LEU A 63 13.60 3.82 7.30
N VAL A 64 13.59 4.14 8.61
CA VAL A 64 14.72 4.83 9.27
C VAL A 64 16.04 4.09 9.04
N GLU A 65 16.00 2.75 9.05
CA GLU A 65 17.19 1.90 8.90
C GLU A 65 17.88 2.11 7.54
N LEU A 66 17.13 2.56 6.53
CA LEU A 66 17.65 2.83 5.20
C LEU A 66 18.37 4.17 5.07
N LEU A 67 18.20 5.09 6.04
CA LEU A 67 18.66 6.47 5.89
C LEU A 67 20.12 6.67 6.31
N ALA A 68 20.61 5.88 7.27
CA ALA A 68 21.94 6.05 7.84
C ALA A 68 23.08 6.09 6.79
N PRO A 69 23.14 5.19 5.79
CA PRO A 69 24.23 5.20 4.81
C PRO A 69 24.11 6.30 3.75
N LEU A 70 22.98 7.02 3.67
CA LEU A 70 22.74 7.99 2.59
C LEU A 70 23.44 9.31 2.81
N HIS A 71 23.80 9.63 4.06
CA HIS A 71 24.43 10.89 4.41
C HIS A 71 25.74 11.11 3.65
N ASP A 72 26.55 10.08 3.53
CA ASP A 72 27.87 10.14 2.90
C ASP A 72 27.79 10.20 1.36
N LEU A 73 26.64 9.84 0.77
CA LEU A 73 26.40 9.87 -0.67
C LEU A 73 25.97 11.25 -1.18
N GLY A 74 25.48 12.13 -0.31
CA GLY A 74 24.96 13.45 -0.71
C GLY A 74 23.84 13.32 -1.76
N ASN A 75 24.09 13.78 -2.99
CA ASN A 75 23.14 13.67 -4.11
C ASN A 75 23.46 12.49 -5.06
N GLY A 76 24.27 11.53 -4.61
CA GLY A 76 24.60 10.33 -5.39
C GLY A 76 23.35 9.53 -5.78
N PRO A 77 23.35 8.86 -6.94
CA PRO A 77 22.20 8.10 -7.41
C PRO A 77 22.06 6.80 -6.61
N ILE A 78 20.83 6.49 -6.18
CA ILE A 78 20.50 5.24 -5.50
C ILE A 78 19.37 4.52 -6.21
N LEU A 79 19.33 3.20 -6.05
CA LEU A 79 18.17 2.38 -6.35
C LEU A 79 17.49 1.99 -5.04
N PHE A 80 16.20 2.28 -4.94
CA PHE A 80 15.33 1.75 -3.90
C PHE A 80 14.63 0.50 -4.44
N CYS A 81 15.00 -0.66 -3.91
CA CYS A 81 14.51 -1.94 -4.36
C CYS A 81 13.56 -2.55 -3.31
N GLN A 82 12.44 -3.14 -3.74
CA GLN A 82 11.54 -3.87 -2.86
C GLN A 82 11.24 -5.28 -3.38
N ALA A 83 11.41 -6.26 -2.50
CA ALA A 83 10.92 -7.62 -2.65
C ALA A 83 9.68 -7.79 -1.78
N GLU A 84 8.57 -8.26 -2.37
CA GLU A 84 7.28 -8.38 -1.70
C GLU A 84 6.72 -9.79 -1.82
N ALA A 85 6.31 -10.38 -0.69
CA ALA A 85 5.43 -11.55 -0.66
C ALA A 85 4.25 -11.29 0.29
N GLY A 86 3.14 -10.83 -0.28
CA GLY A 86 1.93 -10.51 0.47
C GLY A 86 2.13 -9.29 1.39
N GLU A 87 2.24 -9.52 2.70
CA GLU A 87 2.41 -8.47 3.72
C GLU A 87 3.86 -8.31 4.20
N ARG A 88 4.75 -9.16 3.69
CA ARG A 88 6.18 -9.14 4.00
C ARG A 88 6.90 -8.38 2.91
N ILE A 89 7.62 -7.34 3.31
CA ILE A 89 8.34 -6.45 2.41
C ILE A 89 9.77 -6.35 2.90
N ALA A 90 10.72 -6.76 2.07
CA ALA A 90 12.14 -6.45 2.25
C ALA A 90 12.47 -5.26 1.35
N SER A 91 13.02 -4.19 1.93
CA SER A 91 13.40 -2.98 1.20
C SER A 91 14.90 -2.78 1.31
N PHE A 92 15.51 -2.40 0.20
CA PHE A 92 16.95 -2.23 0.06
C PHE A 92 17.24 -0.88 -0.57
N VAL A 93 18.34 -0.27 -0.13
CA VAL A 93 18.95 0.84 -0.87
C VAL A 93 20.27 0.35 -1.43
N VAL A 94 20.46 0.54 -2.73
CA VAL A 94 21.67 0.16 -3.48
C VAL A 94 22.28 1.43 -4.05
N ASP A 95 23.59 1.58 -3.89
CA ASP A 95 24.38 2.58 -4.62
C ASP A 95 24.29 2.26 -6.11
N ALA A 96 23.65 3.14 -6.89
CA ALA A 96 23.41 2.87 -8.31
C ALA A 96 24.71 2.97 -9.14
N GLU A 97 25.70 3.74 -8.68
CA GLU A 97 26.97 3.92 -9.36
C GLU A 97 27.89 2.72 -9.14
N HIS A 98 27.99 2.26 -7.90
CA HIS A 98 28.89 1.17 -7.53
C HIS A 98 28.21 -0.21 -7.52
N GLN A 99 26.88 -0.26 -7.66
CA GLN A 99 26.07 -1.49 -7.58
C GLN A 99 26.30 -2.25 -6.28
N VAL A 100 26.34 -1.51 -5.17
CA VAL A 100 26.59 -2.03 -3.81
C VAL A 100 25.38 -1.78 -2.92
N PRO A 101 24.78 -2.82 -2.30
CA PRO A 101 23.75 -2.66 -1.27
C PRO A 101 24.30 -1.91 -0.06
N LEU A 102 23.58 -0.87 0.36
CA LEU A 102 23.98 0.05 1.42
C LEU A 102 23.21 -0.19 2.73
N ALA A 103 21.92 -0.48 2.61
CA ALA A 103 21.06 -0.80 3.73
C ALA A 103 19.92 -1.71 3.30
N ALA A 104 19.41 -2.46 4.27
CA ALA A 104 18.25 -3.31 4.13
C ALA A 104 17.36 -3.15 5.36
N THR A 105 16.05 -3.23 5.16
CA THR A 105 15.06 -3.30 6.23
C THR A 105 13.98 -4.32 5.87
N TYR A 106 13.25 -4.77 6.87
CA TYR A 106 12.14 -5.70 6.72
C TYR A 106 10.90 -5.16 7.42
N LEU A 107 9.75 -5.36 6.80
CA LEU A 107 8.45 -5.04 7.37
C LEU A 107 7.51 -6.22 7.14
N ASP A 108 7.07 -6.86 8.22
CA ASP A 108 5.90 -7.73 8.21
C ASP A 108 4.69 -6.96 8.74
N ARG A 109 3.74 -6.69 7.84
CA ARG A 109 2.50 -5.99 8.19
C ARG A 109 1.48 -6.93 8.81
N ALA A 110 1.60 -8.25 8.64
CA ALA A 110 0.59 -9.22 9.06
C ALA A 110 0.24 -9.17 10.56
N PRO A 111 1.19 -9.02 11.52
CA PRO A 111 0.87 -8.97 12.95
C PRO A 111 0.05 -7.73 13.34
N THR A 112 0.16 -6.65 12.58
CA THR A 112 -0.58 -5.39 12.81
C THR A 112 -1.81 -5.26 11.92
N GLN A 113 -1.99 -6.17 10.98
CA GLN A 113 -3.05 -6.14 10.00
C GLN A 113 -4.37 -6.53 10.66
N LYS A 114 -5.24 -5.54 10.82
CA LYS A 114 -6.61 -5.79 11.24
C LYS A 114 -7.40 -6.34 10.06
N THR A 115 -8.25 -7.32 10.32
CA THR A 115 -9.15 -7.90 9.32
C THR A 115 -10.61 -7.72 9.73
N ILE A 116 -11.48 -7.78 8.75
CA ILE A 116 -12.92 -7.95 8.94
C ILE A 116 -13.41 -9.02 7.98
N SER A 117 -14.26 -9.94 8.44
CA SER A 117 -14.84 -10.93 7.55
C SER A 117 -15.81 -10.27 6.56
N VAL A 118 -15.94 -10.82 5.36
CA VAL A 118 -16.95 -10.40 4.38
C VAL A 118 -18.35 -10.39 5.01
N GLY A 119 -18.67 -11.39 5.83
CA GLY A 119 -19.95 -11.49 6.53
C GLY A 119 -20.20 -10.31 7.47
N ALA A 120 -19.21 -9.96 8.31
CA ALA A 120 -19.29 -8.82 9.22
C ALA A 120 -19.40 -7.50 8.45
N LEU A 121 -18.56 -7.29 7.43
CA LEU A 121 -18.61 -6.08 6.61
C LEU A 121 -19.98 -5.90 5.92
N ARG A 122 -20.55 -6.98 5.38
CA ARG A 122 -21.90 -6.96 4.77
C ARG A 122 -22.98 -6.66 5.79
N HIS A 123 -22.85 -7.13 7.03
CA HIS A 123 -23.80 -6.81 8.10
C HIS A 123 -23.78 -5.31 8.41
N LEU A 124 -22.58 -4.76 8.62
CA LEU A 124 -22.37 -3.34 8.87
C LEU A 124 -22.87 -2.45 7.72
N LEU A 125 -22.63 -2.84 6.47
CA LEU A 125 -23.11 -2.10 5.30
C LEU A 125 -24.64 -2.07 5.19
N LYS A 126 -25.34 -3.10 5.68
CA LYS A 126 -26.82 -3.14 5.66
C LYS A 126 -27.45 -2.14 6.63
N GLU A 127 -26.72 -1.67 7.62
CA GLU A 127 -27.19 -0.63 8.54
C GLU A 127 -27.25 0.74 7.85
N LEU A 128 -26.57 0.90 6.72
CA LEU A 128 -26.59 2.11 5.91
C LEU A 128 -27.64 2.03 4.80
N THR A 129 -28.36 3.12 4.59
CA THR A 129 -29.35 3.26 3.52
C THR A 129 -28.80 3.96 2.27
N THR A 130 -27.51 4.28 2.25
CA THR A 130 -26.89 5.03 1.15
C THR A 130 -26.80 4.16 -0.11
N PRO A 131 -26.96 4.74 -1.32
CA PRO A 131 -26.85 3.98 -2.57
C PRO A 131 -25.51 3.24 -2.71
N ALA A 132 -24.42 3.84 -2.23
CA ALA A 132 -23.10 3.23 -2.27
C ALA A 132 -23.01 1.99 -1.36
N ALA A 133 -23.55 2.05 -0.14
CA ALA A 133 -23.54 0.93 0.79
C ALA A 133 -24.41 -0.24 0.29
N LEU A 134 -25.58 0.05 -0.28
CA LEU A 134 -26.44 -0.96 -0.89
C LEU A 134 -25.74 -1.66 -2.05
N LYS A 135 -25.10 -0.91 -2.96
CA LYS A 135 -24.33 -1.50 -4.06
C LYS A 135 -23.13 -2.30 -3.57
N ALA A 136 -22.38 -1.78 -2.60
CA ALA A 136 -21.26 -2.49 -1.99
C ALA A 136 -21.71 -3.81 -1.34
N SER A 137 -22.77 -3.78 -0.53
CA SER A 137 -23.30 -5.00 0.10
C SER A 137 -23.79 -6.01 -0.93
N ALA A 138 -24.38 -5.58 -2.05
CA ALA A 138 -24.81 -6.46 -3.13
C ALA A 138 -23.62 -7.07 -3.88
N ALA A 139 -22.60 -6.26 -4.19
CA ALA A 139 -21.41 -6.72 -4.91
C ALA A 139 -20.58 -7.73 -4.10
N LEU A 140 -20.65 -7.68 -2.77
CA LEU A 140 -19.98 -8.64 -1.88
C LEU A 140 -20.77 -9.94 -1.67
N LEU A 141 -22.01 -10.07 -2.17
CA LEU A 141 -22.83 -11.28 -2.01
C LEU A 141 -22.15 -12.58 -2.50
N PRO A 142 -21.45 -12.60 -3.66
CA PRO A 142 -20.82 -13.81 -4.17
C PRO A 142 -19.57 -14.24 -3.39
N GLN A 143 -19.02 -13.38 -2.53
CA GLN A 143 -17.83 -13.68 -1.76
C GLN A 143 -18.17 -14.57 -0.55
N ALA A 144 -17.30 -15.51 -0.21
CA ALA A 144 -17.45 -16.36 0.98
C ALA A 144 -17.45 -15.50 2.25
N CYS A 145 -18.42 -15.72 3.15
CA CYS A 145 -18.59 -14.91 4.36
C CYS A 145 -17.37 -14.95 5.29
N GLU A 146 -16.70 -16.10 5.36
CA GLU A 146 -15.50 -16.32 6.20
C GLU A 146 -14.22 -15.74 5.58
N LYS A 147 -14.29 -15.18 4.36
CA LYS A 147 -13.12 -14.54 3.75
C LYS A 147 -12.78 -13.29 4.55
N ASP A 148 -11.55 -13.23 5.03
CA ASP A 148 -11.02 -12.05 5.70
C ASP A 148 -10.62 -10.97 4.70
N LEU A 149 -11.03 -9.75 5.01
CA LEU A 149 -10.72 -8.54 4.27
C LEU A 149 -9.79 -7.67 5.09
N ARG A 150 -8.77 -7.12 4.45
CA ARG A 150 -7.76 -6.29 5.09
C ARG A 150 -8.31 -4.91 5.43
N LEU A 151 -7.91 -4.40 6.59
CA LEU A 151 -8.16 -3.04 7.04
C LEU A 151 -6.84 -2.27 7.14
N SER A 152 -6.76 -1.13 6.46
CA SER A 152 -5.63 -0.21 6.54
C SER A 152 -5.98 1.00 7.42
N VAL A 153 -5.08 1.40 8.31
CA VAL A 153 -5.29 2.60 9.15
C VAL A 153 -4.86 3.84 8.36
N GLN A 154 -5.71 4.87 8.32
CA GLN A 154 -5.43 6.12 7.61
C GLN A 154 -5.96 7.32 8.41
N ASP A 155 -5.30 8.47 8.26
CA ASP A 155 -5.85 9.76 8.69
C ASP A 155 -7.07 10.13 7.82
N ALA A 156 -8.20 10.40 8.46
CA ALA A 156 -9.48 10.61 7.77
C ALA A 156 -9.45 11.80 6.80
N SER A 157 -8.91 12.94 7.20
CA SER A 157 -8.83 14.14 6.35
C SER A 157 -7.86 13.96 5.19
N SER A 158 -6.71 13.35 5.44
CA SER A 158 -5.71 13.04 4.42
C SER A 158 -6.31 12.11 3.37
N ILE A 159 -6.97 11.03 3.78
CA ILE A 159 -7.51 10.08 2.81
C ILE A 159 -8.75 10.62 2.09
N ALA A 160 -9.60 11.41 2.76
CA ALA A 160 -10.71 12.11 2.12
C ALA A 160 -10.22 12.96 0.95
N ARG A 161 -9.16 13.76 1.15
CA ARG A 161 -8.56 14.60 0.10
C ARG A 161 -8.00 13.75 -1.05
N THR A 162 -7.25 12.69 -0.73
CA THR A 162 -6.67 11.80 -1.74
C THR A 162 -7.75 11.14 -2.61
N LEU A 163 -8.80 10.58 -1.99
CA LEU A 163 -9.87 9.92 -2.72
C LEU A 163 -10.71 10.90 -3.51
N TRP A 164 -10.99 12.10 -2.97
CA TRP A 164 -11.67 13.17 -3.69
C TRP A 164 -10.93 13.55 -4.97
N THR A 165 -9.63 13.83 -4.88
CA THR A 165 -8.81 14.19 -6.04
C THR A 165 -8.75 13.04 -7.04
N LYS A 166 -8.44 11.82 -6.58
CA LYS A 166 -8.31 10.63 -7.44
C LYS A 166 -9.60 10.35 -8.21
N TYR A 167 -10.73 10.32 -7.52
CA TYR A 167 -11.98 9.86 -8.12
C TYR A 167 -12.74 10.94 -8.88
N ASN A 168 -12.53 12.24 -8.60
CA ASN A 168 -13.02 13.27 -9.49
C ASN A 168 -12.32 13.20 -10.86
N LEU A 169 -10.99 13.07 -10.87
CA LEU A 169 -10.24 12.87 -12.11
C LEU A 169 -10.67 11.58 -12.85
N ALA A 170 -10.96 10.50 -12.10
CA ALA A 170 -11.45 9.27 -12.69
C ALA A 170 -12.84 9.43 -13.34
N ARG A 171 -13.74 10.19 -12.72
CA ARG A 171 -15.08 10.48 -13.25
C ARG A 171 -15.02 11.26 -14.55
N GLU A 172 -14.10 12.22 -14.68
CA GLU A 172 -13.84 12.93 -15.94
C GLU A 172 -13.44 11.99 -17.08
N LYS A 173 -12.81 10.86 -16.74
CA LYS A 173 -12.43 9.82 -17.70
C LYS A 173 -13.53 8.77 -17.94
N GLY A 174 -14.72 8.90 -17.32
CA GLY A 174 -15.83 7.96 -17.52
C GLY A 174 -15.92 6.83 -16.49
N VAL A 175 -15.10 6.84 -15.45
CA VAL A 175 -15.23 5.91 -14.31
C VAL A 175 -16.48 6.26 -13.50
N VAL A 176 -17.28 5.26 -13.15
CA VAL A 176 -18.48 5.47 -12.35
C VAL A 176 -18.10 5.34 -10.88
N VAL A 177 -18.32 6.43 -10.12
CA VAL A 177 -18.03 6.51 -8.69
C VAL A 177 -19.30 6.89 -7.96
N ILE A 178 -19.75 6.03 -7.04
CA ILE A 178 -20.99 6.19 -6.29
C ILE A 178 -20.64 6.42 -4.82
N GLY A 179 -21.18 7.50 -4.26
CA GLY A 179 -20.98 7.88 -2.85
C GLY A 179 -19.77 8.75 -2.58
N LEU A 180 -19.07 9.28 -3.61
CA LEU A 180 -17.81 10.04 -3.42
C LEU A 180 -17.98 11.26 -2.51
N GLU A 181 -18.99 12.09 -2.80
CA GLU A 181 -19.27 13.32 -2.08
C GLU A 181 -19.58 13.04 -0.61
N GLU A 182 -20.51 12.11 -0.35
CA GLU A 182 -20.91 11.72 1.00
C GLU A 182 -19.74 11.09 1.76
N PHE A 183 -19.03 10.14 1.15
CA PHE A 183 -17.90 9.43 1.76
C PHE A 183 -16.79 10.38 2.18
N THR A 184 -16.34 11.25 1.26
CA THR A 184 -15.26 12.20 1.53
C THR A 184 -15.68 13.29 2.50
N THR A 185 -16.94 13.73 2.46
CA THR A 185 -17.49 14.69 3.44
C THR A 185 -17.53 14.09 4.84
N ASN A 186 -18.00 12.85 4.98
CA ASN A 186 -18.06 12.16 6.28
C ASN A 186 -16.67 11.98 6.88
N LEU A 187 -15.68 11.60 6.06
CA LEU A 187 -14.29 11.48 6.51
C LEU A 187 -13.65 12.82 6.87
N ALA A 188 -13.86 13.86 6.06
CA ALA A 188 -13.33 15.19 6.33
C ALA A 188 -13.85 15.78 7.66
N ARG A 189 -15.10 15.46 8.04
CA ARG A 189 -15.68 15.87 9.34
C ARG A 189 -14.96 15.26 10.55
N LEU A 190 -14.24 14.16 10.37
CA LEU A 190 -13.48 13.51 11.46
C LEU A 190 -12.13 14.17 11.71
N GLY A 191 -11.71 15.15 10.88
CA GLY A 191 -10.43 15.82 11.05
C GLY A 191 -9.25 14.84 10.94
N SER A 192 -8.29 14.95 11.85
CA SER A 192 -7.11 14.08 11.91
C SER A 192 -7.31 12.78 12.68
N THR A 193 -8.56 12.34 12.82
CA THR A 193 -8.87 11.06 13.46
C THR A 193 -8.49 9.92 12.53
N GLU A 194 -7.95 8.84 13.10
CA GLU A 194 -7.66 7.62 12.36
C GLU A 194 -8.93 6.83 12.05
N VAL A 195 -9.03 6.33 10.82
CA VAL A 195 -10.08 5.41 10.36
C VAL A 195 -9.45 4.13 9.81
N ARG A 196 -10.23 3.05 9.79
CA ARG A 196 -9.86 1.81 9.11
C ARG A 196 -10.53 1.77 7.74
N LEU A 197 -9.76 1.53 6.69
CA LEU A 197 -10.28 1.39 5.33
C LEU A 197 -10.16 -0.04 4.84
N CYS A 198 -11.29 -0.56 4.37
CA CYS A 198 -11.38 -1.81 3.65
C CYS A 198 -11.46 -1.52 2.15
N PHE A 199 -10.57 -2.10 1.35
CA PHE A 199 -10.62 -2.06 -0.11
C PHE A 199 -10.86 -3.48 -0.62
N VAL A 200 -11.94 -3.69 -1.37
CA VAL A 200 -12.26 -4.99 -1.97
C VAL A 200 -12.30 -4.84 -3.48
N TRP A 201 -11.24 -5.30 -4.13
CA TRP A 201 -11.20 -5.45 -5.58
C TRP A 201 -12.04 -6.66 -5.98
N LEU A 202 -13.02 -6.40 -6.83
CA LEU A 202 -13.87 -7.37 -7.51
C LEU A 202 -13.54 -7.32 -9.00
N GLU A 203 -14.10 -8.24 -9.78
CA GLU A 203 -13.77 -8.40 -11.21
C GLU A 203 -13.85 -7.08 -12.00
N ASP A 204 -14.94 -6.31 -11.84
CA ASP A 204 -15.18 -5.05 -12.56
C ASP A 204 -15.49 -3.87 -11.63
N SER A 205 -15.21 -4.00 -10.33
CA SER A 205 -15.54 -2.97 -9.35
C SER A 205 -14.61 -2.95 -8.15
N LEU A 206 -14.56 -1.82 -7.46
CA LEU A 206 -13.88 -1.65 -6.18
C LEU A 206 -14.90 -1.15 -5.18
N VAL A 207 -15.00 -1.88 -4.07
CA VAL A 207 -15.70 -1.43 -2.88
C VAL A 207 -14.66 -0.81 -1.95
N THR A 208 -14.89 0.41 -1.49
CA THR A 208 -14.13 1.00 -0.38
C THR A 208 -15.08 1.28 0.77
N VAL A 209 -14.75 0.82 1.97
CA VAL A 209 -15.54 1.07 3.19
C VAL A 209 -14.65 1.69 4.24
N ALA A 210 -15.11 2.76 4.87
CA ALA A 210 -14.45 3.36 6.02
C ALA A 210 -15.17 2.93 7.29
N LEU A 211 -14.40 2.44 8.26
CA LEU A 211 -14.85 2.07 9.59
C LEU A 211 -14.19 3.00 10.61
N GLU A 212 -14.94 3.38 11.63
CA GLU A 212 -14.39 4.01 12.83
C GLU A 212 -13.38 3.05 13.48
N LYS A 213 -12.23 3.58 13.93
CA LYS A 213 -11.15 2.77 14.46
C LYS A 213 -11.54 1.95 15.71
N GLU A 214 -12.44 2.43 16.56
CA GLU A 214 -12.69 1.81 17.88
C GLU A 214 -13.98 1.01 17.98
N ARG A 215 -14.98 1.27 17.11
CA ARG A 215 -16.32 0.65 17.23
C ARG A 215 -16.76 -0.13 15.98
N ASP A 216 -15.89 -0.22 14.98
CA ASP A 216 -16.19 -0.80 13.65
C ASP A 216 -17.50 -0.25 13.04
N GLN A 217 -17.84 1.00 13.37
CA GLN A 217 -19.00 1.70 12.80
C GLN A 217 -18.68 2.15 11.38
N VAL A 218 -19.58 1.92 10.42
CA VAL A 218 -19.36 2.38 9.04
C VAL A 218 -19.52 3.90 8.94
N MET A 219 -18.44 4.57 8.56
CA MET A 219 -18.41 6.02 8.32
C MET A 219 -18.90 6.39 6.91
N GLY A 220 -18.76 5.44 5.98
CA GLY A 220 -19.27 5.54 4.63
C GLY A 220 -18.81 4.38 3.76
N ALA A 221 -19.42 4.28 2.59
CA ALA A 221 -18.99 3.38 1.53
C ALA A 221 -18.83 4.14 0.21
N LEU A 222 -17.90 3.68 -0.61
CA LEU A 222 -17.66 4.09 -1.98
C LEU A 222 -17.77 2.85 -2.87
N PHE A 223 -18.48 2.97 -3.98
CA PHE A 223 -18.53 1.92 -5.00
C PHE A 223 -18.03 2.49 -6.33
N VAL A 224 -16.98 1.89 -6.87
CA VAL A 224 -16.34 2.30 -8.11
C VAL A 224 -16.46 1.19 -9.13
N THR A 225 -16.80 1.52 -10.37
CA THR A 225 -16.86 0.56 -11.48
C THR A 225 -16.51 1.26 -12.80
N ASN A 226 -16.46 0.50 -13.89
CA ASN A 226 -16.06 0.98 -15.21
C ASN A 226 -14.61 1.49 -15.21
N PHE A 227 -13.69 0.71 -14.63
CA PHE A 227 -12.26 1.02 -14.68
C PHE A 227 -11.77 1.02 -16.13
N ILE A 228 -11.05 2.08 -16.51
CA ILE A 228 -10.32 2.09 -17.77
C ILE A 228 -8.98 1.40 -17.51
N GLY A 229 -8.87 0.15 -17.93
CA GLY A 229 -7.70 -0.72 -17.73
C GLY A 229 -7.74 -1.48 -16.41
N LYS A 230 -7.67 -2.82 -16.47
CA LYS A 230 -7.50 -3.68 -15.29
C LYS A 230 -6.08 -3.48 -14.73
N PRO A 231 -5.89 -3.36 -13.40
CA PRO A 231 -4.56 -3.49 -12.81
C PRO A 231 -4.11 -4.95 -13.01
N GLY A 232 -3.10 -5.18 -13.84
CA GLY A 232 -2.60 -6.52 -14.21
C GLY A 232 -2.43 -6.76 -15.71
N GLU A 233 -2.85 -5.82 -16.56
CA GLU A 233 -2.50 -5.81 -17.99
C GLU A 233 -1.45 -4.71 -18.25
N ARG A 234 -0.23 -4.92 -17.79
CA ARG A 234 0.98 -4.29 -18.34
C ARG A 234 2.12 -5.29 -18.29
#